data_AF-A0A838WLU2-F1
#
_entry.id   AF-A0A838WLU2-F1
#
_cell.length_a   1.000
_cell.length_b   1.000
_cell.length_c   1.000
_cell.angle_alpha   90.00
_cell.angle_beta   90.00
_cell.angle_gamma   90.00
#
_symmetry.space_group_name_H-M   'P 1'
#
loop_
_entity.id
_entity.type
_entity.pdbx_description
1 polymer ?
#
loop_
_entity_poly.entity_id
_entity_poly.type
_entity_poly.pdbx_seq_one_letter_code
_entity_poly.pdbx_strand_id
1 'polypeptide(L)'
;MRVNSKKLFSFGLITLLVVGGVSQSAFASERTLLTGTPVNQTREKRNSFQRLNLTSEQQAKIRDIRRDTHSKIEGVLTPEQKIKFQAAVKQRETEYPNPSESKPRYYGRRGQGLSVLRSLGLTKEQKNQIREIRASSRQQIQSVLTPEQRAQWQQFQQRNRRQYR
;
A
#
# COMPACT_ATOMS: atom_id res chain seq x y z
N MET A 1 -7.97 -8.10 49.16
CA MET A 1 -6.54 -8.12 49.54
C MET A 1 -5.72 -8.57 48.33
N ARG A 2 -4.93 -7.66 47.73
CA ARG A 2 -3.71 -7.90 46.93
C ARG A 2 -3.29 -6.58 46.29
N VAL A 3 -2.34 -5.92 46.95
CA VAL A 3 -1.67 -4.70 46.52
C VAL A 3 -0.40 -5.15 45.80
N ASN A 4 -0.18 -4.73 44.56
CA ASN A 4 1.05 -5.04 43.83
C ASN A 4 2.03 -3.86 43.92
N SER A 5 3.23 -4.19 44.38
CA SER A 5 4.35 -3.33 44.76
C SER A 5 5.18 -2.88 43.56
N LYS A 6 5.42 -1.56 43.46
CA LYS A 6 6.45 -0.98 42.57
C LYS A 6 7.75 -0.84 43.36
N LYS A 7 8.81 -1.52 42.93
CA LYS A 7 10.15 -1.34 43.49
C LYS A 7 10.80 -0.09 42.88
N LEU A 8 11.21 0.84 43.73
CA LEU A 8 12.11 1.95 43.41
C LEU A 8 13.52 1.41 43.17
N PHE A 9 14.22 1.99 42.20
CA PHE A 9 15.68 1.90 42.12
C PHE A 9 16.25 3.32 42.22
N SER A 10 16.96 3.57 43.31
CA SER A 10 17.78 4.74 43.58
C SER A 10 19.22 4.29 43.74
N PHE A 11 20.10 4.72 42.84
CA PHE A 11 21.57 4.72 42.96
C PHE A 11 22.03 5.74 41.91
N GLY A 12 22.94 6.67 42.11
CA GLY A 12 23.85 7.00 43.19
C GLY A 12 24.81 8.03 42.56
N LEU A 13 25.01 9.16 43.23
CA LEU A 13 25.85 10.28 42.77
C LEU A 13 27.31 9.94 43.10
N ILE A 14 28.20 9.92 42.11
CA ILE A 14 29.66 9.97 42.35
C ILE A 14 30.27 10.98 41.38
N THR A 15 30.60 12.14 41.92
CA THR A 15 31.54 13.12 41.37
C THR A 15 32.97 12.66 41.66
N LEU A 16 33.84 12.69 40.65
CA LEU A 16 35.28 12.75 40.86
C LEU A 16 35.88 13.73 39.84
N LEU A 17 36.59 14.73 40.38
CA LEU A 17 37.26 15.81 39.68
C LEU A 17 38.77 15.56 39.82
N VAL A 18 39.50 15.40 38.71
CA VAL A 18 40.97 15.39 38.70
C VAL A 18 41.46 16.29 37.58
N VAL A 19 42.25 17.29 37.98
CA VAL A 19 43.01 18.22 37.14
C VAL A 19 44.36 17.60 36.80
N GLY A 20 44.79 17.72 35.55
CA GLY A 20 46.15 17.41 35.12
C GLY A 20 46.28 17.55 33.60
N GLY A 21 46.92 18.63 33.14
CA GLY A 21 47.15 18.87 31.71
C GLY A 21 48.53 18.39 31.27
N VAL A 22 48.64 17.84 30.06
CA VAL A 22 49.81 18.01 29.18
C VAL A 22 49.40 17.70 27.72
N SER A 23 49.99 18.46 26.80
CA SER A 23 50.27 18.14 25.39
C SER A 23 49.12 18.22 24.38
N GLN A 24 49.04 19.38 23.73
CA GLN A 24 48.49 19.50 22.37
C GLN A 24 49.37 18.68 21.42
N SER A 25 48.89 17.51 21.01
CA SER A 25 49.33 16.88 19.76
C SER A 25 48.12 16.82 18.85
N ALA A 26 48.20 17.56 17.76
CA ALA A 26 47.21 17.55 16.70
C ALA A 26 47.24 16.18 16.01
N PHE A 27 46.48 15.23 16.53
CA PHE A 27 46.07 14.07 15.74
C PHE A 27 44.87 14.50 14.92
N ALA A 28 45.14 14.69 13.63
CA ALA A 28 44.13 14.70 12.59
C ALA A 28 43.28 13.43 12.74
N SER A 29 42.19 13.56 13.49
CA SER A 29 41.12 12.56 13.51
C SER A 29 40.39 12.77 12.20
N GLU A 30 40.86 12.03 11.21
CA GLU A 30 40.11 11.63 10.03
C GLU A 30 38.72 11.22 10.52
N ARG A 31 37.78 12.18 10.50
CA ARG A 31 36.37 11.85 10.60
C ARG A 31 36.10 11.09 9.33
N THR A 32 36.23 9.76 9.40
CA THR A 32 35.43 8.86 8.58
C THR A 32 34.00 9.24 8.88
N LEU A 33 33.51 10.21 8.12
CA LEU A 33 32.10 10.45 7.92
C LEU A 33 31.62 9.11 7.37
N LEU A 34 31.12 8.27 8.27
CA LEU A 34 30.11 7.28 7.93
C LEU A 34 28.95 8.11 7.39
N THR A 35 29.08 8.47 6.12
CA THR A 35 28.02 8.86 5.22
C THR A 35 27.16 7.61 5.16
N GLY A 36 26.35 7.42 6.20
CA GLY A 36 25.11 6.70 6.08
C GLY A 36 24.40 7.40 4.96
N THR A 37 24.51 6.83 3.76
CA THR A 37 23.73 7.24 2.61
C THR A 37 22.33 7.43 3.13
N PRO A 38 21.75 8.64 3.07
CA PRO A 38 20.32 8.76 3.28
C PRO A 38 19.72 7.88 2.20
N VAL A 39 19.21 6.71 2.59
CA VAL A 39 18.40 5.87 1.71
C VAL A 39 17.29 6.79 1.28
N ASN A 40 17.46 7.27 0.06
CA ASN A 40 16.63 8.27 -0.56
C ASN A 40 15.22 7.68 -0.51
N GLN A 41 14.41 8.18 0.42
CA GLN A 41 13.00 7.83 0.53
C GLN A 41 12.27 8.51 -0.64
N THR A 42 12.66 8.18 -1.87
CA THR A 42 11.67 8.02 -2.91
C THR A 42 10.77 6.91 -2.41
N ARG A 43 9.75 7.29 -1.62
CA ARG A 43 8.55 6.50 -1.39
C ARG A 43 7.93 6.34 -2.78
N GLU A 44 8.48 5.42 -3.57
CA GLU A 44 7.78 4.84 -4.70
C GLU A 44 6.42 4.48 -4.12
N LYS A 45 5.36 5.09 -4.65
CA LYS A 45 3.98 4.72 -4.40
C LYS A 45 3.76 3.30 -4.95
N ARG A 46 4.50 2.30 -4.45
CA ARG A 46 4.26 0.90 -4.74
C ARG A 46 2.90 0.59 -4.18
N ASN A 47 2.03 0.12 -5.07
CA ASN A 47 0.71 -0.35 -4.72
C ASN A 47 0.84 -1.34 -3.56
N SER A 48 -0.04 -1.22 -2.56
CA SER A 48 -0.13 -2.14 -1.43
C SER A 48 0.00 -3.63 -1.82
N PHE A 49 -0.51 -4.03 -2.98
CA PHE A 49 -0.40 -5.40 -3.51
C PHE A 49 0.98 -5.78 -4.05
N GLN A 50 1.75 -4.85 -4.61
CA GLN A 50 3.10 -5.14 -5.11
C GLN A 50 4.08 -5.43 -3.96
N ARG A 51 3.75 -4.97 -2.75
CA ARG A 51 4.55 -5.19 -1.55
C ARG A 51 4.34 -6.57 -0.91
N LEU A 52 3.39 -7.36 -1.42
CA LEU A 52 3.05 -8.68 -0.87
C LEU A 52 3.89 -9.82 -1.47
N ASN A 53 4.79 -9.54 -2.42
CA ASN A 53 5.63 -10.53 -3.10
C ASN A 53 4.83 -11.76 -3.58
N LEU A 54 3.74 -11.50 -4.31
CA LEU A 54 2.82 -12.54 -4.79
C LEU A 54 3.51 -13.46 -5.81
N THR A 55 3.29 -14.78 -5.69
CA THR A 55 3.75 -15.77 -6.68
C THR A 55 3.03 -15.61 -8.02
N SER A 56 3.62 -16.10 -9.12
CA SER A 56 3.00 -16.06 -10.45
C SER A 56 1.59 -16.66 -10.47
N GLU A 57 1.37 -17.76 -9.76
CA GLU A 57 0.07 -18.42 -9.61
C GLU A 57 -0.93 -17.57 -8.83
N GLN A 58 -0.52 -16.99 -7.69
CA GLN A 58 -1.38 -16.08 -6.91
C GLN A 58 -1.78 -14.86 -7.76
N GLN A 59 -0.84 -14.33 -8.53
CA GLN A 59 -1.10 -13.23 -9.44
C GLN A 59 -2.11 -13.61 -10.53
N ALA A 60 -2.02 -14.82 -11.10
CA ALA A 60 -2.98 -15.34 -12.06
C ALA A 60 -4.39 -15.43 -11.44
N LYS A 61 -4.53 -16.09 -10.29
CA LYS A 61 -5.82 -16.20 -9.58
C LYS A 61 -6.44 -14.84 -9.27
N ILE A 62 -5.63 -13.88 -8.81
CA ILE A 62 -6.10 -12.51 -8.53
C ILE A 62 -6.52 -11.78 -9.82
N ARG A 63 -5.84 -12.01 -10.95
CA ARG A 63 -6.28 -11.45 -12.25
C ARG A 63 -7.64 -11.99 -12.65
N ASP A 64 -7.88 -13.28 -12.48
CA ASP A 64 -9.15 -13.91 -12.85
C ASP A 64 -10.29 -13.45 -11.94
N ILE A 65 -10.07 -13.38 -10.62
CA ILE A 65 -11.04 -12.80 -9.69
C ILE A 65 -11.41 -11.37 -10.10
N ARG A 66 -10.42 -10.55 -10.49
CA ARG A 66 -10.68 -9.17 -10.94
C ARG A 66 -11.44 -9.11 -12.26
N ARG A 67 -11.17 -10.01 -13.19
CA ARG A 67 -11.90 -10.12 -14.47
C ARG A 67 -13.36 -10.51 -14.23
N ASP A 68 -13.61 -11.50 -13.39
CA ASP A 68 -14.95 -11.90 -12.97
C ASP A 68 -15.69 -10.75 -12.28
N THR A 69 -15.03 -10.09 -11.32
CA THR A 69 -15.56 -8.90 -10.63
C THR A 69 -15.99 -7.81 -11.61
N HIS A 70 -15.17 -7.56 -12.63
CA HIS A 70 -15.47 -6.56 -13.66
C HIS A 70 -16.73 -6.94 -14.45
N SER A 71 -16.82 -8.20 -14.88
CA SER A 71 -17.96 -8.71 -15.64
C SER A 71 -19.27 -8.63 -14.83
N LYS A 72 -19.22 -9.00 -13.54
CA LYS A 72 -20.36 -8.88 -12.62
C LYS A 72 -20.81 -7.44 -12.44
N ILE A 73 -19.87 -6.50 -12.33
CA ILE A 73 -20.18 -5.07 -12.21
C ILE A 73 -20.81 -4.53 -13.50
N GLU A 74 -20.29 -4.90 -14.67
CA GLU A 74 -20.93 -4.54 -15.93
C GLU A 74 -22.36 -5.08 -16.01
N GLY A 75 -22.62 -6.28 -15.49
CA GLY A 75 -23.97 -6.85 -15.39
C GLY A 75 -24.98 -6.01 -14.60
N VAL A 76 -24.53 -5.13 -13.69
CA VAL A 76 -25.38 -4.23 -12.89
C VAL A 76 -25.75 -2.94 -13.66
N LEU A 77 -25.00 -2.61 -14.71
CA LEU A 77 -25.18 -1.38 -15.47
C LEU A 77 -26.30 -1.50 -16.51
N THR A 78 -27.02 -0.40 -16.75
CA THR A 78 -27.95 -0.30 -17.88
C THR A 78 -27.21 -0.30 -19.22
N PRO A 79 -27.87 -0.61 -20.35
CA PRO A 79 -27.25 -0.55 -21.67
C PRO A 79 -26.55 0.79 -21.97
N GLU A 80 -27.20 1.90 -21.65
CA GLU A 80 -26.64 3.25 -21.84
C GLU A 80 -25.42 3.50 -20.94
N GLN A 81 -25.47 3.07 -19.68
CA GLN A 81 -24.33 3.17 -18.76
C GLN A 81 -23.15 2.33 -19.21
N LYS A 82 -23.38 1.13 -19.79
CA LYS A 82 -22.33 0.29 -20.36
C LYS A 82 -21.61 0.97 -21.52
N ILE A 83 -22.35 1.63 -22.42
CA ILE A 83 -21.75 2.39 -23.53
C ILE A 83 -20.84 3.49 -23.00
N LYS A 84 -21.34 4.32 -22.06
CA LYS A 84 -20.56 5.39 -21.42
C LYS A 84 -19.32 4.84 -20.71
N PHE A 85 -19.47 3.71 -20.01
CA PHE A 85 -18.37 3.04 -19.33
C PHE A 85 -17.29 2.58 -20.30
N GLN A 86 -17.66 1.86 -21.37
CA GLN A 86 -16.71 1.36 -22.36
C GLN A 86 -16.01 2.50 -23.10
N ALA A 87 -16.73 3.56 -23.47
CA ALA A 87 -16.14 4.75 -24.09
C ALA A 87 -15.09 5.40 -23.18
N ALA A 88 -15.42 5.61 -21.90
CA ALA A 88 -14.48 6.19 -20.94
C ALA A 88 -13.29 5.28 -20.62
N VAL A 89 -13.47 3.95 -20.64
CA VAL A 89 -12.36 2.99 -20.52
C VAL A 89 -11.43 3.07 -21.74
N LYS A 90 -11.99 3.09 -22.96
CA LYS A 90 -11.22 3.23 -24.21
C LYS A 90 -10.48 4.57 -24.28
N GLN A 91 -11.11 5.66 -23.87
CA GLN A 91 -10.46 6.97 -23.85
C GLN A 91 -9.23 7.01 -22.95
N ARG A 92 -9.32 6.41 -21.75
CA ARG A 92 -8.17 6.29 -20.84
C ARG A 92 -7.07 5.39 -21.39
N GLU A 93 -7.45 4.39 -22.18
CA GLU A 93 -6.51 3.53 -22.87
C GLU A 93 -5.68 4.31 -23.89
N THR A 94 -6.31 5.24 -24.62
CA THR A 94 -5.66 6.08 -25.62
C THR A 94 -4.88 7.26 -25.02
N GLU A 95 -5.26 7.74 -23.84
CA GLU A 95 -4.62 8.88 -23.15
C GLU A 95 -3.20 8.54 -22.64
N TYR A 96 -2.86 7.26 -22.49
CA TYR A 96 -1.52 6.80 -22.11
C TYR A 96 -0.94 5.85 -23.17
N PRO A 97 -0.50 6.37 -24.33
CA PRO A 97 -0.12 5.55 -25.47
C PRO A 97 1.30 4.95 -25.41
N ASN A 98 2.12 5.28 -24.40
CA ASN A 98 3.51 4.79 -24.30
C ASN A 98 3.74 3.81 -23.12
N PRO A 99 3.75 2.48 -23.38
CA PRO A 99 4.18 1.47 -22.43
C PRO A 99 5.69 1.40 -22.20
N SER A 100 6.53 2.05 -23.03
CA SER A 100 7.97 1.78 -23.10
C SER A 100 8.83 2.54 -22.08
N GLU A 101 8.43 3.72 -21.60
CA GLU A 101 9.23 4.50 -20.63
C GLU A 101 8.77 4.38 -19.17
N SER A 102 7.55 3.89 -18.97
CA SER A 102 7.03 3.61 -17.63
C SER A 102 7.32 2.14 -17.31
N LYS A 103 8.34 1.86 -16.48
CA LYS A 103 8.61 0.52 -15.88
C LYS A 103 7.32 -0.29 -15.83
N PRO A 104 7.28 -1.55 -16.31
CA PRO A 104 6.04 -2.30 -16.40
C PRO A 104 5.44 -2.38 -15.00
N ARG A 105 4.50 -1.47 -14.70
CA ARG A 105 3.68 -1.60 -13.52
C ARG A 105 2.87 -2.82 -13.86
N TYR A 106 3.29 -3.95 -13.29
CA TYR A 106 2.71 -5.29 -13.48
C TYR A 106 1.19 -5.34 -13.22
N TYR A 107 0.58 -4.20 -12.86
CA TYR A 107 -0.86 -3.95 -12.72
C TYR A 107 -1.22 -2.53 -13.21
N GLY A 108 -1.18 -2.28 -14.52
CA GLY A 108 -1.41 -0.94 -15.09
C GLY A 108 -2.77 -0.68 -15.76
N ARG A 109 -3.52 -1.71 -16.18
CA ARG A 109 -4.65 -1.50 -17.13
C ARG A 109 -6.05 -1.84 -16.60
N ARG A 110 -6.17 -2.66 -15.55
CA ARG A 110 -7.44 -3.34 -15.20
C ARG A 110 -8.10 -2.93 -13.87
N GLY A 111 -7.55 -1.95 -13.17
CA GLY A 111 -8.18 -1.33 -11.98
C GLY A 111 -8.74 0.06 -12.21
N GLN A 112 -8.39 0.70 -13.34
CA GLN A 112 -8.78 2.07 -13.64
C GLN A 112 -10.24 2.18 -14.13
N GLY A 113 -10.77 1.14 -14.79
CA GLY A 113 -12.17 1.12 -15.25
C GLY A 113 -13.15 1.37 -14.11
N LEU A 114 -12.95 0.77 -12.93
CA LEU A 114 -13.86 0.96 -11.80
C LEU A 114 -13.94 2.41 -11.28
N SER A 115 -12.94 3.26 -11.57
CA SER A 115 -13.01 4.68 -11.20
C SER A 115 -13.97 5.47 -12.07
N VAL A 116 -14.22 5.01 -13.30
CA VAL A 116 -15.21 5.54 -14.26
C VAL A 116 -16.63 5.32 -13.75
N LEU A 117 -16.88 4.26 -12.97
CA LEU A 117 -18.22 3.98 -12.42
C LEU A 117 -18.81 5.14 -11.62
N ARG A 118 -17.95 5.97 -11.01
CA ARG A 118 -18.40 7.14 -10.22
C ARG A 118 -19.05 8.22 -11.07
N SER A 119 -18.76 8.28 -12.36
CA SER A 119 -19.32 9.27 -13.29
C SER A 119 -20.53 8.74 -14.09
N LEU A 120 -21.02 7.52 -13.81
CA LEU A 120 -22.14 6.92 -14.56
C LEU A 120 -23.53 7.21 -13.99
N GLY A 121 -23.63 8.07 -12.97
CA GLY A 121 -24.92 8.39 -12.33
C GLY A 121 -25.62 7.17 -11.75
N LEU A 122 -24.88 6.26 -11.09
CA LEU A 122 -25.42 4.99 -10.58
C LEU A 122 -26.51 5.21 -9.52
N THR A 123 -27.57 4.40 -9.56
CA THR A 123 -28.64 4.38 -8.54
C THR A 123 -28.11 3.87 -7.19
N LYS A 124 -28.90 4.03 -6.12
CA LYS A 124 -28.54 3.54 -4.79
C LYS A 124 -28.42 2.01 -4.77
N GLU A 125 -29.33 1.34 -5.46
CA GLU A 125 -29.41 -0.12 -5.60
C GLU A 125 -28.18 -0.64 -6.35
N GLN A 126 -27.85 -0.04 -7.50
CA GLN A 126 -26.65 -0.38 -8.26
C GLN A 126 -25.37 -0.19 -7.43
N LYS A 127 -25.27 0.92 -6.69
CA LYS A 127 -24.13 1.19 -5.79
C LYS A 127 -24.02 0.14 -4.70
N ASN A 128 -25.13 -0.33 -4.15
CA ASN A 128 -25.14 -1.39 -3.13
C ASN A 128 -24.68 -2.73 -3.71
N GLN A 129 -25.23 -3.15 -4.86
CA GLN A 129 -24.81 -4.38 -5.55
C GLN A 129 -23.32 -4.36 -5.89
N ILE A 130 -22.82 -3.24 -6.42
CA ILE A 130 -21.38 -3.08 -6.70
C ILE A 130 -20.55 -3.17 -5.42
N ARG A 131 -21.02 -2.63 -4.29
CA ARG A 131 -20.33 -2.73 -3.00
C ARG A 131 -20.21 -4.20 -2.55
N GLU A 132 -21.27 -4.98 -2.69
CA GLU A 132 -21.32 -6.40 -2.36
C GLU A 132 -20.42 -7.23 -3.27
N ILE A 133 -20.49 -7.04 -4.59
CA ILE A 133 -19.60 -7.69 -5.57
C ILE A 133 -18.13 -7.42 -5.21
N ARG A 134 -17.81 -6.17 -4.87
CA ARG A 134 -16.44 -5.79 -4.46
C ARG A 134 -16.07 -6.37 -3.09
N ALA A 135 -17.02 -6.59 -2.19
CA ALA A 135 -16.77 -7.22 -0.89
C ALA A 135 -16.44 -8.70 -1.06
N SER A 136 -17.24 -9.42 -1.85
CA SER A 136 -17.01 -10.81 -2.20
C SER A 136 -15.66 -11.00 -2.90
N SER A 137 -15.36 -10.17 -3.92
CA SER A 137 -14.06 -10.15 -4.60
C SER A 137 -12.88 -9.97 -3.64
N ARG A 138 -13.01 -9.10 -2.63
CA ARG A 138 -11.97 -8.93 -1.59
C ARG A 138 -11.77 -10.19 -0.76
N GLN A 139 -12.84 -10.90 -0.41
CA GLN A 139 -12.75 -12.16 0.34
C GLN A 139 -12.07 -13.24 -0.49
N GLN A 140 -12.43 -13.37 -1.77
CA GLN A 140 -11.78 -14.30 -2.70
C GLN A 140 -10.29 -13.99 -2.90
N ILE A 141 -9.92 -12.71 -2.97
CA ILE A 141 -8.50 -12.33 -3.04
C ILE A 141 -7.79 -12.73 -1.73
N GLN A 142 -8.40 -12.51 -0.57
CA GLN A 142 -7.79 -12.88 0.72
C GLN A 142 -7.53 -14.37 0.87
N SER A 143 -8.36 -15.24 0.28
CA SER A 143 -8.17 -16.69 0.32
C SER A 143 -7.01 -17.17 -0.56
N VAL A 144 -6.56 -16.36 -1.52
CA VAL A 144 -5.38 -16.65 -2.35
C VAL A 144 -4.06 -16.29 -1.63
N LEU A 145 -4.12 -15.41 -0.63
CA LEU A 145 -2.95 -14.94 0.12
C LEU A 145 -2.58 -15.88 1.27
N THR A 146 -1.28 -15.97 1.58
CA THR A 146 -0.81 -16.59 2.83
C THR A 146 -1.25 -15.79 4.06
N PRO A 147 -1.22 -16.37 5.27
CA PRO A 147 -1.53 -15.64 6.50
C PRO A 147 -0.69 -14.35 6.68
N GLU A 148 0.60 -14.42 6.38
CA GLU A 148 1.54 -13.30 6.50
C GLU A 148 1.24 -12.21 5.48
N GLN A 149 0.99 -12.59 4.23
CA GLN A 149 0.59 -11.67 3.17
C GLN A 149 -0.76 -10.99 3.50
N ARG A 150 -1.70 -11.73 4.09
CA ARG A 150 -3.00 -11.19 4.52
C ARG A 150 -2.83 -10.15 5.64
N ALA A 151 -1.98 -10.42 6.62
CA ALA A 151 -1.68 -9.48 7.70
C ALA A 151 -1.04 -8.18 7.16
N GLN A 152 -0.06 -8.29 6.27
CA GLN A 152 0.55 -7.14 5.60
C GLN A 152 -0.49 -6.32 4.82
N TRP A 153 -1.35 -7.00 4.06
CA TRP A 153 -2.41 -6.34 3.30
C TRP A 153 -3.38 -5.59 4.21
N GLN A 154 -3.82 -6.19 5.33
CA GLN A 154 -4.67 -5.53 6.31
C GLN A 154 -4.00 -4.28 6.91
N GLN A 155 -2.71 -4.36 7.26
CA GLN A 155 -1.96 -3.21 7.76
C GLN A 155 -1.92 -2.07 6.73
N PHE A 156 -1.71 -2.40 5.46
CA PHE A 156 -1.76 -1.41 4.38
C PHE A 156 -3.13 -0.77 4.21
N GLN A 157 -4.22 -1.54 4.32
CA GLN A 157 -5.58 -1.00 4.29
C GLN A 157 -5.83 -0.02 5.44
N GLN A 158 -5.41 -0.37 6.66
CA GLN A 158 -5.54 0.51 7.82
C GLN A 158 -4.76 1.80 7.64
N ARG A 159 -3.51 1.71 7.15
CA ARG A 159 -2.68 2.90 6.88
C ARG A 159 -3.32 3.81 5.85
N ASN A 160 -3.78 3.26 4.72
CA ASN A 160 -4.45 4.06 3.70
C ASN A 160 -5.71 4.75 4.26
N ARG A 161 -6.52 4.06 5.07
CA ARG A 161 -7.71 4.66 5.71
C ARG A 161 -7.37 5.84 6.63
N ARG A 162 -6.25 5.77 7.34
CA ARG A 162 -5.80 6.86 8.22
C ARG A 162 -5.27 8.07 7.45
N GLN A 163 -4.76 7.88 6.24
CA GLN A 163 -4.22 9.00 5.45
C GLN A 163 -5.27 9.82 4.68
N TYR A 164 -6.51 9.33 4.59
CA TYR A 164 -7.62 10.02 3.91
C TYR A 164 -8.76 10.37 4.88
N ARG A 165 -8.45 10.44 6.18
CA ARG A 165 -9.30 10.99 7.24
C ARG A 165 -8.69 12.28 7.71
#